data_AF-A0A1H7ZAM9-F1
#
_entry.id   AF-A0A1H7ZAM9-F1
#
_cell.length_a   1.000
_cell.length_b   1.000
_cell.length_c   1.000
_cell.angle_alpha   90.00
_cell.angle_beta   90.00
_cell.angle_gamma   90.00
#
_symmetry.space_group_name_H-M   'P 1'
#
loop_
_entity.id
_entity.type
_entity.pdbx_description
1 polymer ?
#
loop_
_entity_poly.entity_id
_entity_poly.type
_entity_poly.pdbx_seq_one_letter_code
_entity_poly.pdbx_strand_id
1 'polypeptide(L)'
;MRINIVLYIIYGLFLMIETFDFLEMLHTKPADYSPTYSLVNVIFYQMEMFICFLCAFGLIILVSTKQSLKILFYICLILLIFRVGTVYYLYFYETEERWIPFIYKRANDFSILFRRTFVPAQIIVGIITLWYAFKALKNNSNIQNFPDSGDNSAI
;
A
#
# COMPACT_ATOMS: atom_id res chain seq x y z
N MET A 1 -5.93 8.24 6.66
CA MET A 1 -6.66 6.99 6.31
C MET A 1 -7.28 7.01 4.91
N ARG A 2 -8.28 7.84 4.60
CA ARG A 2 -8.94 7.84 3.26
C ARG A 2 -7.98 8.09 2.09
N ILE A 3 -7.03 8.99 2.27
CA ILE A 3 -5.97 9.24 1.27
C ILE A 3 -5.14 7.98 1.01
N ASN A 4 -4.85 7.20 2.05
CA ASN A 4 -4.07 5.96 1.90
C ASN A 4 -4.84 4.91 1.07
N ILE A 5 -6.16 4.81 1.30
CA ILE A 5 -7.05 3.96 0.48
C ILE A 5 -6.97 4.37 -0.98
N VAL A 6 -7.10 5.67 -1.28
CA VAL A 6 -7.06 6.19 -2.65
C VAL A 6 -5.71 5.91 -3.31
N LEU A 7 -4.60 6.10 -2.60
CA LEU A 7 -3.25 5.80 -3.11
C LEU A 7 -3.07 4.32 -3.46
N TYR A 8 -3.60 3.41 -2.64
CA TYR A 8 -3.54 1.98 -2.95
C TYR A 8 -4.43 1.60 -4.13
N ILE A 9 -5.65 2.14 -4.22
CA ILE A 9 -6.57 1.85 -5.33
C ILE A 9 -6.01 2.36 -6.66
N ILE A 10 -5.59 3.64 -6.72
CA ILE A 10 -5.09 4.24 -7.96
C ILE A 10 -3.87 3.47 -8.45
N TYR A 11 -2.94 3.13 -7.56
CA TYR A 11 -1.75 2.41 -7.94
C TYR A 11 -2.03 0.94 -8.31
N GLY A 12 -2.98 0.28 -7.63
CA GLY A 12 -3.44 -1.06 -8.02
C GLY A 12 -4.10 -1.08 -9.39
N LEU A 13 -4.94 -0.09 -9.70
CA LEU A 13 -5.55 0.07 -11.03
C LEU A 13 -4.50 0.36 -12.11
N PHE A 14 -3.48 1.15 -11.80
CA PHE A 14 -2.36 1.38 -12.70
C PHE A 14 -1.62 0.07 -13.03
N LEU A 15 -1.29 -0.75 -12.03
CA LEU A 15 -0.66 -2.06 -12.24
C LEU A 15 -1.56 -3.04 -13.00
N MET A 16 -2.87 -2.95 -12.82
CA MET A 16 -3.85 -3.73 -13.58
C MET A 16 -3.81 -3.38 -15.07
N ILE A 17 -3.75 -2.09 -15.41
CA ILE A 17 -3.63 -1.63 -16.79
C ILE A 17 -2.32 -2.14 -17.42
N GLU A 18 -1.19 -2.01 -16.71
CA GLU A 18 0.11 -2.52 -17.18
C GLU A 18 0.08 -4.05 -17.39
N THR A 19 -0.66 -4.77 -16.55
CA THR A 19 -0.84 -6.22 -16.71
C THR A 19 -1.66 -6.56 -17.96
N PHE A 20 -2.75 -5.83 -18.22
CA PHE A 20 -3.55 -6.04 -19.43
C PHE A 20 -2.79 -5.70 -20.70
N ASP A 21 -2.06 -4.59 -20.72
CA ASP A 21 -1.21 -4.18 -21.85
C ASP A 21 -0.16 -5.26 -22.17
N PHE A 22 0.46 -5.86 -21.15
CA PHE A 22 1.35 -6.99 -21.37
C PHE A 22 0.65 -8.23 -21.91
N LEU A 23 -0.51 -8.61 -21.36
CA LEU A 23 -1.27 -9.78 -21.83
C LEU A 23 -1.72 -9.59 -23.28
N GLU A 24 -2.06 -8.37 -23.68
CA GLU A 24 -2.37 -8.03 -25.07
C GLU A 24 -1.14 -8.22 -25.97
N MET A 25 0.03 -7.70 -25.56
CA MET A 25 1.28 -7.87 -26.32
C MET A 25 1.72 -9.33 -26.48
N LEU A 26 1.31 -10.24 -25.59
CA LEU A 26 1.52 -11.69 -25.77
C LEU A 26 0.66 -12.28 -26.90
N HIS A 27 -0.54 -11.73 -27.13
CA HIS A 27 -1.50 -12.22 -28.11
C HIS A 27 -1.30 -11.57 -29.50
N THR A 28 -1.02 -10.27 -29.55
CA THR A 28 -0.90 -9.49 -30.79
C THR A 28 0.54 -9.00 -30.97
N LYS A 29 1.50 -9.92 -31.13
CA LYS A 29 2.90 -9.55 -31.33
C LYS A 29 3.07 -8.73 -32.63
N PRO A 30 3.38 -7.41 -32.55
CA PRO A 30 3.73 -6.66 -33.75
C PRO A 30 5.02 -7.23 -34.33
N ALA A 31 5.11 -7.37 -35.66
CA ALA A 31 6.22 -8.07 -36.33
C ALA A 31 7.62 -7.56 -35.93
N ASP A 32 7.74 -6.28 -35.55
CA ASP A 32 9.01 -5.61 -35.21
C ASP A 32 9.21 -5.37 -33.70
N TYR A 33 8.33 -5.90 -32.85
CA TYR A 33 8.39 -5.73 -31.40
C TYR A 33 8.75 -7.05 -30.69
N SER A 34 9.89 -7.04 -30.00
CA SER A 34 10.26 -8.05 -29.02
C SER A 34 9.63 -7.70 -27.66
N PRO A 35 9.04 -8.66 -26.93
CA PRO A 35 8.47 -8.40 -25.61
C PRO A 35 9.54 -7.80 -24.69
N THR A 36 9.23 -6.64 -24.12
CA THR A 36 10.12 -5.86 -23.24
C THR A 36 10.09 -6.39 -21.80
N TYR A 37 9.21 -7.35 -21.52
CA TYR A 37 8.97 -7.94 -20.22
C TYR A 37 8.99 -9.47 -20.32
N SER A 38 9.56 -10.13 -19.31
CA SER A 38 9.37 -11.56 -19.11
C SER A 38 8.06 -11.83 -18.38
N LEU A 39 7.52 -13.05 -18.49
CA LEU A 39 6.37 -13.51 -17.71
C LEU A 39 6.59 -13.31 -16.19
N VAL A 40 7.84 -13.42 -15.73
CA VAL A 40 8.24 -13.18 -14.34
C VAL A 40 7.94 -11.74 -13.92
N ASN A 41 8.24 -10.74 -14.76
CA ASN A 41 7.97 -9.32 -14.45
C ASN A 41 6.48 -9.04 -14.26
N VAL A 42 5.63 -9.73 -15.02
CA VAL A 42 4.18 -9.53 -14.94
C VAL A 42 3.59 -10.20 -13.71
N ILE A 43 4.14 -11.35 -13.31
CA ILE A 43 3.82 -11.94 -12.01
C ILE A 43 4.16 -10.95 -10.88
N PHE A 44 5.29 -10.23 -10.97
CA PHE A 44 5.62 -9.20 -9.98
C PHE A 44 4.60 -8.05 -9.96
N TYR A 45 4.15 -7.55 -11.12
CA TYR A 45 3.10 -6.53 -11.17
C TYR A 45 1.77 -7.03 -10.62
N GLN A 46 1.38 -8.26 -10.93
CA GLN A 46 0.17 -8.87 -10.39
C GLN A 46 0.25 -9.04 -8.87
N MET A 47 1.39 -9.51 -8.34
CA MET A 47 1.59 -9.63 -6.90
C MET A 47 1.50 -8.27 -6.20
N GLU A 48 2.13 -7.23 -6.76
CA GLU A 48 2.03 -5.89 -6.18
C GLU A 48 0.62 -5.30 -6.29
N MET A 49 -0.08 -5.56 -7.39
CA MET A 49 -1.49 -5.19 -7.57
C MET A 49 -2.37 -5.83 -6.49
N PHE A 50 -2.22 -7.13 -6.25
CA PHE A 50 -2.97 -7.83 -5.19
C PHE A 50 -2.66 -7.25 -3.81
N ILE A 51 -1.38 -6.99 -3.51
CA ILE A 51 -0.96 -6.34 -2.26
C ILE A 51 -1.64 -4.99 -2.09
N CYS A 52 -1.70 -4.18 -3.15
CA CYS A 52 -2.35 -2.86 -3.10
C CYS A 52 -3.85 -2.98 -2.86
N PHE A 53 -4.55 -3.87 -3.57
CA PHE A 53 -5.98 -4.08 -3.35
C PHE A 53 -6.27 -4.65 -1.96
N LEU A 54 -5.48 -5.60 -1.46
CA LEU A 54 -5.61 -6.11 -0.09
C LEU A 54 -5.46 -5.00 0.94
N CYS A 55 -4.47 -4.13 0.79
CA CYS A 55 -4.28 -2.97 1.68
C CYS A 55 -5.46 -1.99 1.59
N ALA A 56 -5.93 -1.69 0.38
CA ALA A 56 -7.07 -0.81 0.16
C ALA A 56 -8.35 -1.34 0.80
N PHE A 57 -8.72 -2.60 0.51
CA PHE A 57 -9.93 -3.22 1.03
C PHE A 57 -9.86 -3.42 2.55
N GLY A 58 -8.70 -3.80 3.09
CA GLY A 58 -8.49 -3.87 4.53
C GLY A 58 -8.77 -2.54 5.21
N LEU A 59 -8.26 -1.44 4.65
CA LEU A 59 -8.52 -0.09 5.18
C LEU A 59 -9.99 0.36 4.98
N ILE A 60 -10.64 0.00 3.88
CA ILE A 60 -12.07 0.31 3.64
C ILE A 60 -12.93 -0.38 4.70
N ILE A 61 -12.76 -1.69 4.89
CA ILE A 61 -13.52 -2.47 5.90
C ILE A 61 -13.31 -1.85 7.28
N LEU A 62 -12.07 -1.47 7.59
CA LEU A 62 -11.70 -0.89 8.86
C LEU A 62 -12.39 0.47 9.10
N VAL A 63 -12.46 1.33 8.09
CA VAL A 63 -13.18 2.61 8.16
C VAL A 63 -14.69 2.39 8.27
N SER A 64 -15.25 1.42 7.55
CA SER A 64 -16.68 1.13 7.51
C SER A 64 -17.20 0.49 8.81
N THR A 65 -16.38 -0.31 9.49
CA THR A 65 -16.79 -1.06 10.69
C THR A 65 -16.65 -0.29 12.01
N LYS A 66 -16.22 0.99 11.97
CA LYS A 66 -16.09 1.88 13.15
C LYS A 66 -15.41 1.21 14.36
N GLN A 67 -14.33 0.47 14.12
CA GLN A 67 -13.59 -0.25 15.16
C GLN A 67 -13.01 0.69 16.23
N SER A 68 -12.69 0.13 17.40
CA SER A 68 -12.04 0.89 18.47
C SER A 68 -10.69 1.47 18.01
N LEU A 69 -10.30 2.63 18.56
CA LEU A 69 -9.03 3.29 18.22
C LEU A 69 -7.80 2.39 18.41
N LYS A 70 -7.83 1.48 19.39
CA LYS A 70 -6.75 0.51 19.63
C LYS A 70 -6.63 -0.47 18.46
N ILE A 71 -7.76 -1.06 18.04
CA ILE A 71 -7.81 -1.98 16.90
C ILE A 71 -7.38 -1.26 15.61
N LEU A 72 -7.86 -0.02 15.40
CA LEU A 72 -7.46 0.82 14.26
C LEU A 72 -5.94 1.01 14.19
N PHE A 73 -5.31 1.32 15.32
CA PHE A 73 -3.86 1.51 15.39
C PHE A 73 -3.09 0.23 15.08
N TYR A 74 -3.44 -0.90 15.70
CA TYR A 74 -2.74 -2.17 15.45
C TYR A 74 -2.86 -2.62 14.01
N ILE A 75 -4.05 -2.51 13.40
CA ILE A 75 -4.23 -2.90 11.99
C ILE A 75 -3.44 -1.95 11.07
N CYS A 76 -3.43 -0.65 11.34
CA CYS A 76 -2.61 0.29 10.56
C CYS A 76 -1.12 -0.01 10.67
N LEU A 77 -0.64 -0.38 11.86
CA LEU A 77 0.76 -0.75 12.08
C LEU A 77 1.12 -2.03 11.30
N ILE A 78 0.27 -3.06 11.38
CA ILE A 78 0.48 -4.32 10.66
C ILE A 78 0.50 -4.09 9.15
N LEU A 79 -0.45 -3.32 8.62
CA LEU A 79 -0.50 -2.98 7.18
C LEU A 79 0.73 -2.19 6.75
N LEU A 80 1.23 -1.27 7.58
CA LEU A 80 2.45 -0.51 7.27
C LEU A 80 3.69 -1.41 7.25
N ILE A 81 3.86 -2.29 8.24
CA ILE A 81 4.97 -3.26 8.29
C ILE A 81 4.90 -4.19 7.06
N PHE A 82 3.71 -4.70 6.76
CA PHE A 82 3.48 -5.53 5.58
C PHE A 82 3.84 -4.77 4.29
N ARG A 83 3.44 -3.50 4.16
CA ARG A 83 3.78 -2.70 2.98
C ARG A 83 5.28 -2.45 2.87
N VAL A 84 5.94 -2.07 3.96
CA VAL A 84 7.40 -1.86 3.96
C VAL A 84 8.13 -3.16 3.61
N GLY A 85 7.73 -4.29 4.21
CA GLY A 85 8.33 -5.60 3.94
C GLY A 85 8.13 -6.06 2.50
N THR A 86 6.93 -5.88 1.93
CA THR A 86 6.66 -6.20 0.53
C THR A 86 7.43 -5.29 -0.42
N VAL A 87 7.55 -3.99 -0.13
CA VAL A 87 8.37 -3.07 -0.93
C VAL A 87 9.84 -3.47 -0.88
N TYR A 88 10.37 -3.78 0.31
CA TYR A 88 11.73 -4.30 0.43
C TYR A 88 11.94 -5.57 -0.40
N TYR A 89 11.02 -6.53 -0.28
CA TYR A 89 11.13 -7.81 -1.00
C TYR A 89 11.00 -7.68 -2.52
N LEU A 90 10.14 -6.77 -3.00
CA LEU A 90 9.86 -6.58 -4.42
C LEU A 90 10.92 -5.71 -5.11
N TYR A 91 11.52 -4.76 -4.39
CA TYR A 91 12.38 -3.72 -4.99
C TYR A 91 13.85 -3.74 -4.55
N PHE A 92 14.16 -4.29 -3.37
CA PHE A 92 15.51 -4.20 -2.77
C PHE A 92 16.15 -5.55 -2.46
N TYR A 93 15.36 -6.60 -2.24
CA TYR A 93 15.89 -7.93 -1.96
C TYR A 93 16.40 -8.59 -3.26
N GLU A 94 17.70 -8.43 -3.49
CA GLU A 94 18.42 -9.03 -4.62
C GLU A 94 18.78 -10.50 -4.34
N THR A 95 18.46 -11.39 -5.28
CA THR A 95 19.06 -12.72 -5.38
C THR A 95 19.68 -12.85 -6.78
N GLU A 96 20.75 -13.63 -6.92
CA GLU A 96 21.54 -13.74 -8.17
C GLU A 96 20.70 -14.10 -9.40
N GLU A 97 19.63 -14.89 -9.24
CA GLU A 97 18.69 -15.24 -10.33
C GLU A 97 17.52 -14.25 -10.54
N ARG A 98 17.32 -13.33 -9.59
CA ARG A 98 16.23 -12.36 -9.61
C ARG A 98 16.67 -11.04 -10.24
N TRP A 99 17.84 -11.03 -10.89
CA TRP A 99 18.48 -9.84 -11.43
C TRP A 99 17.53 -9.08 -12.38
N ILE A 100 16.95 -8.06 -11.75
CA ILE A 100 16.51 -6.76 -12.20
C ILE A 100 15.35 -6.76 -13.20
N PRO A 101 14.25 -6.02 -12.91
CA PRO A 101 13.47 -5.46 -13.99
C PRO A 101 14.31 -4.36 -14.67
N PHE A 102 15.47 -4.69 -15.23
CA PHE A 102 15.94 -4.01 -16.43
C PHE A 102 15.04 -4.54 -17.53
N ILE A 103 13.84 -3.99 -17.58
CA ILE A 103 13.40 -3.13 -18.66
C ILE A 103 14.49 -2.99 -19.76
N TYR A 104 14.76 -4.05 -20.51
CA TYR A 104 15.65 -4.00 -21.67
C TYR A 104 14.83 -3.56 -22.89
N LYS A 105 14.34 -2.32 -22.76
CA LYS A 105 13.69 -1.35 -23.68
C LYS A 105 12.84 -0.47 -22.77
N ARG A 106 12.85 0.86 -22.91
CA ARG A 106 12.08 1.81 -22.07
C ARG A 106 10.75 1.19 -21.62
N ALA A 107 10.67 0.79 -20.35
CA ALA A 107 9.40 0.76 -19.66
C ALA A 107 8.96 2.19 -19.80
N ASN A 108 7.75 2.36 -20.30
CA ASN A 108 7.11 3.64 -20.45
C ASN A 108 7.58 4.53 -19.28
N ASP A 109 8.27 5.64 -19.55
CA ASP A 109 8.88 6.47 -18.50
C ASP A 109 7.84 6.84 -17.41
N PHE A 110 6.57 6.85 -17.82
CA PHE A 110 5.38 6.90 -17.00
C PHE A 110 5.26 5.80 -15.93
N SER A 111 5.53 4.54 -16.26
CA SER A 111 5.46 3.39 -15.33
C SER A 111 6.57 3.41 -14.28
N ILE A 112 7.76 3.90 -14.65
CA ILE A 112 8.85 4.15 -13.70
C ILE A 112 8.48 5.31 -12.79
N LEU A 113 7.93 6.39 -13.34
CA LEU A 113 7.47 7.56 -12.59
C LEU A 113 6.40 7.18 -11.56
N PHE A 114 5.39 6.41 -11.96
CA PHE A 114 4.33 5.95 -11.07
C PHE A 114 4.86 5.12 -9.92
N ARG A 115 5.75 4.15 -10.19
CA ARG A 115 6.41 3.35 -9.15
C ARG A 115 7.21 4.19 -8.17
N ARG A 116 8.07 5.08 -8.67
CA ARG A 116 8.93 5.94 -7.84
C ARG A 116 8.14 6.97 -7.04
N THR A 117 6.90 7.27 -7.43
CA THR A 117 6.06 8.26 -6.74
C THR A 117 5.07 7.59 -5.77
N PHE A 118 4.27 6.64 -6.26
CA PHE A 118 3.18 6.05 -5.48
C PHE A 118 3.67 5.09 -4.41
N VAL A 119 4.72 4.30 -4.66
CA VAL A 119 5.23 3.35 -3.67
C VAL A 119 5.76 4.09 -2.42
N PRO A 120 6.64 5.10 -2.54
CA PRO A 120 7.05 5.89 -1.38
C PRO A 120 5.89 6.68 -0.75
N ALA A 121 4.98 7.24 -1.56
CA ALA A 121 3.84 8.00 -1.06
C ALA A 121 2.93 7.15 -0.16
N GLN A 122 2.68 5.89 -0.49
CA GLN A 122 1.90 4.96 0.35
C GLN A 122 2.54 4.75 1.72
N ILE A 123 3.87 4.60 1.77
CA ILE A 123 4.61 4.42 3.04
C ILE A 123 4.55 5.71 3.86
N ILE A 124 4.85 6.86 3.26
CA ILE A 124 4.84 8.17 3.94
C ILE A 124 3.45 8.46 4.52
N VAL A 125 2.38 8.30 3.72
CA VAL A 125 1.01 8.52 4.18
C VAL A 125 0.59 7.48 5.24
N GLY A 126 1.10 6.26 5.14
CA GLY A 126 0.96 5.23 6.18
C GLY A 126 1.55 5.65 7.52
N ILE A 127 2.80 6.13 7.52
CA ILE A 127 3.49 6.65 8.71
C ILE A 127 2.72 7.84 9.30
N ILE A 128 2.31 8.80 8.48
CA ILE A 128 1.52 9.97 8.92
C ILE A 128 0.20 9.50 9.56
N THR A 129 -0.49 8.54 8.94
CA THR A 129 -1.74 7.99 9.48
C THR A 129 -1.52 7.32 10.84
N LEU A 130 -0.45 6.54 10.98
CA LEU A 130 -0.10 5.88 12.23
C LEU A 130 0.25 6.88 13.33
N TRP A 131 0.97 7.95 13.00
CA TRP A 131 1.29 9.04 13.93
C TRP A 131 0.03 9.72 14.48
N TYR A 132 -0.93 10.05 13.61
CA TYR A 132 -2.20 10.64 14.05
C TYR A 132 -3.00 9.67 14.92
N ALA A 133 -3.04 8.38 14.58
CA ALA A 133 -3.70 7.36 15.39
C ALA A 133 -3.05 7.22 16.79
N PHE A 134 -1.72 7.27 16.87
CA PHE A 134 -0.99 7.25 18.14
C PHE A 134 -1.33 8.48 19.01
N LYS A 135 -1.32 9.68 18.41
CA LYS A 135 -1.70 10.91 19.12
C LYS A 135 -3.13 10.85 19.65
N ALA A 136 -4.07 10.34 18.86
CA ALA A 136 -5.46 10.16 19.27
C ALA A 136 -5.61 9.16 20.43
N LEU A 137 -4.86 8.05 20.39
CA LEU A 137 -4.83 7.07 21.49
C LEU A 137 -4.32 7.67 22.80
N LYS A 138 -3.21 8.43 22.74
CA LYS A 138 -2.61 9.08 23.92
C LYS A 138 -3.55 10.11 24.55
N ASN A 139 -4.27 10.87 23.74
CA ASN A 139 -5.25 11.83 24.25
C ASN A 139 -6.44 11.12 24.91
N ASN A 140 -6.92 10.01 24.34
CA ASN A 140 -8.07 9.30 24.90
C ASN A 140 -7.73 8.56 26.20
N SER A 141 -6.50 8.06 26.35
CA SER A 141 -6.03 7.52 27.63
C SER A 141 -5.92 8.59 28.72
N ASN A 142 -5.54 9.82 28.35
CA ASN A 142 -5.47 10.92 29.31
C ASN A 142 -6.86 11.34 29.81
N ILE A 143 -7.89 11.30 28.96
CA ILE A 143 -9.27 11.65 29.34
C ILE A 143 -9.85 10.60 30.30
N GLN A 144 -9.60 9.30 30.08
CA GLN A 144 -10.06 8.25 30.99
C GLN A 144 -9.36 8.27 32.38
N ASN A 145 -8.21 8.93 32.51
CA ASN A 145 -7.46 9.04 33.76
C ASN A 145 -7.87 10.24 34.63
N PHE A 146 -8.83 11.06 34.20
CA PHE A 146 -9.51 12.01 35.07
C PHE A 146 -10.81 11.35 35.54
N PRO A 147 -10.83 10.68 36.71
CA PRO A 147 -12.11 10.31 37.30
C PRO A 147 -12.89 11.59 37.56
N ASP A 148 -14.18 11.60 37.21
CA ASP A 148 -15.12 12.61 37.69
C ASP A 148 -14.94 12.71 39.20
N SER A 149 -14.32 13.79 39.67
CA SER A 149 -14.44 14.24 41.05
C SER A 149 -15.83 14.84 41.24
N GLY A 150 -16.85 14.00 41.02
CA GLY A 150 -18.25 14.29 41.24
C GLY A 150 -18.59 14.00 42.70
N ASP A 151 -18.20 14.95 43.54
CA ASP A 151 -18.96 15.45 44.69
C ASP A 151 -19.81 14.44 45.48
N ASN A 152 -19.20 13.84 46.51
CA ASN A 152 -19.95 13.37 47.68
C ASN A 152 -20.46 14.60 48.46
N SER A 153 -21.55 15.21 48.03
CA SER A 153 -22.28 16.14 48.88
C SER A 153 -23.78 16.18 48.57
N ALA A 154 -24.54 15.36 49.31
CA ALA A 154 -25.74 15.76 50.06
C ALA A 154 -26.55 14.52 50.48
N ILE A 155 -26.53 14.27 51.80
CA ILE A 155 -27.65 13.94 52.71
C ILE A 155 -28.85 13.21 52.09
#